data_AF-A0A923WRD4-F1
#
_entry.id   AF-A0A923WRD4-F1
#
_cell.length_a   1.000
_cell.length_b   1.000
_cell.length_c   1.000
_cell.angle_alpha   90.00
_cell.angle_beta   90.00
_cell.angle_gamma   90.00
#
_symmetry.space_group_name_H-M   'P 1'
#
loop_
_entity.id
_entity.type
_entity.pdbx_description
1 polymer ?
#
loop_
_entity_poly.entity_id
_entity_poly.type
_entity_poly.pdbx_seq_one_letter_code
_entity_poly.pdbx_strand_id
1 'polypeptide(L)'
;MSCASAKKFGCIVVLKGHKTLIAEKKSVWEIQSGSSALAKAGTGDVLTGIIAGFLRQRMSSLKASNLAVHVHGLTSDYWIKAHNDPLSFMASDLIEGLPKILYEIRE
;
A
#
# COMPACT_ATOMS: atom_id res chain seq x y z
N MET A 1 15.62 -6.49 -9.67
CA MET A 1 16.19 -5.49 -8.73
C MET A 1 15.67 -5.66 -7.30
N SER A 2 14.36 -5.75 -7.07
CA SER A 2 13.78 -5.87 -5.71
C SER A 2 14.30 -7.07 -4.89
N CYS A 3 14.36 -8.29 -5.44
CA CYS A 3 14.95 -9.45 -4.71
C CYS A 3 16.43 -9.27 -4.40
N ALA A 4 17.20 -8.68 -5.32
CA ALA A 4 18.62 -8.46 -5.11
C ALA A 4 18.85 -7.49 -3.94
N SER A 5 18.06 -6.40 -3.86
CA SER A 5 18.08 -5.49 -2.72
C SER A 5 17.59 -6.15 -1.43
N ALA A 6 16.49 -6.89 -1.47
CA ALA A 6 15.96 -7.60 -0.29
C ALA A 6 16.98 -8.60 0.28
N LYS A 7 17.68 -9.33 -0.59
CA LYS A 7 18.76 -10.24 -0.18
C LYS A 7 19.99 -9.48 0.34
N LYS A 8 20.39 -8.41 -0.34
CA LYS A 8 21.57 -7.61 0.01
C LYS A 8 21.43 -6.94 1.39
N PHE A 9 20.24 -6.41 1.70
CA PHE A 9 20.00 -5.63 2.91
C PHE A 9 19.28 -6.43 4.01
N GLY A 10 18.88 -7.68 3.75
CA GLY A 10 18.20 -8.52 4.73
C GLY A 10 16.86 -7.96 5.19
N CYS A 11 16.15 -7.21 4.33
CA CYS A 11 14.92 -6.51 4.67
C CYS A 11 13.78 -6.82 3.69
N ILE A 12 12.57 -6.38 4.05
CA ILE A 12 11.44 -6.31 3.12
C ILE A 12 11.62 -5.08 2.25
N VAL A 13 11.50 -5.26 0.94
CA VAL A 13 11.53 -4.15 -0.03
C VAL A 13 10.13 -3.96 -0.60
N VAL A 14 9.54 -2.79 -0.35
CA VAL A 14 8.31 -2.34 -1.01
C VAL A 14 8.70 -1.43 -2.17
N LEU A 15 8.69 -1.98 -3.38
CA LEU A 15 9.00 -1.26 -4.61
C LEU A 15 7.72 -0.67 -5.20
N LYS A 16 7.47 0.61 -4.93
CA LYS A 16 6.31 1.36 -5.42
C LYS A 16 6.37 1.52 -6.94
N GLY A 17 5.21 1.43 -7.60
CA GLY A 17 5.01 1.59 -9.03
C GLY A 17 3.55 1.33 -9.42
N HIS A 18 3.24 1.27 -10.71
CA HIS A 18 1.88 0.95 -11.20
C HIS A 18 1.35 -0.36 -10.62
N LYS A 19 2.24 -1.33 -10.43
CA LYS A 19 2.01 -2.54 -9.65
C LYS A 19 3.09 -2.62 -8.59
N THR A 20 2.69 -2.47 -7.33
CA THR A 20 3.68 -2.46 -6.24
C THR A 20 4.17 -3.87 -5.99
N LEU A 21 5.50 -4.03 -5.96
CA LEU A 21 6.14 -5.30 -5.67
C LEU A 21 6.65 -5.31 -4.23
N ILE A 22 6.37 -6.37 -3.52
CA ILE A 22 6.91 -6.64 -2.19
C ILE A 22 7.90 -7.78 -2.34
N ALA A 23 9.14 -7.60 -1.91
CA ALA A 23 10.17 -8.63 -2.01
C ALA A 23 10.74 -8.97 -0.63
N GLU A 24 10.90 -10.27 -0.39
CA GLU A 24 11.59 -10.84 0.77
C GLU A 24 12.52 -11.95 0.30
N LYS A 25 13.83 -11.80 0.47
CA LYS A 25 14.84 -12.78 0.05
C LYS A 25 14.71 -13.19 -1.43
N LYS A 26 14.03 -14.30 -1.71
CA LYS A 26 13.81 -14.86 -3.06
C LYS A 26 12.36 -14.75 -3.54
N SER A 27 11.45 -14.37 -2.66
CA SER A 27 10.02 -14.29 -2.95
C SER A 27 9.62 -12.87 -3.31
N VAL A 28 8.68 -12.76 -4.25
CA VAL A 28 8.06 -11.50 -4.67
C VAL A 28 6.57 -11.68 -4.69
N TRP A 29 5.87 -10.68 -4.17
CA TRP A 29 4.42 -10.55 -4.24
C TRP A 29 4.10 -9.29 -5.04
N GLU A 30 3.16 -9.41 -5.98
CA GLU A 30 2.65 -8.29 -6.75
C GLU A 30 1.27 -7.92 -6.22
N ILE A 31 1.11 -6.67 -5.78
CA ILE A 31 -0.18 -6.15 -5.33
C ILE A 31 -0.90 -5.51 -6.52
N GLN A 32 -2.11 -6.02 -6.81
CA GLN A 32 -2.91 -5.59 -7.96
C GLN A 32 -3.77 -4.36 -7.67
N SER A 33 -4.07 -4.07 -6.40
CA SER A 33 -4.92 -2.94 -6.02
C SER A 33 -4.18 -1.61 -6.13
N GLY A 34 -4.92 -0.55 -6.43
CA GLY A 34 -4.43 0.80 -6.61
C GLY A 34 -4.43 1.25 -8.06
N SER A 35 -4.35 2.56 -8.25
CA SER A 35 -4.43 3.20 -9.56
C SER A 35 -3.39 4.30 -9.74
N SER A 36 -3.35 4.90 -10.93
CA SER A 36 -2.52 6.08 -11.21
C SER A 36 -2.83 7.27 -10.31
N ALA A 37 -4.00 7.33 -9.67
CA ALA A 37 -4.35 8.38 -8.72
C ALA A 37 -3.39 8.42 -7.51
N LEU A 38 -2.73 7.30 -7.19
CA LEU A 38 -1.73 7.23 -6.13
C LEU A 38 -0.40 7.89 -6.49
N ALA A 39 -0.17 8.23 -7.76
CA ALA A 39 1.06 8.87 -8.24
C ALA A 39 1.08 10.38 -7.92
N LYS A 40 0.84 10.73 -6.65
CA LYS A 40 0.79 12.10 -6.13
C LYS A 40 1.60 12.23 -4.85
N ALA A 41 1.99 13.47 -4.54
CA ALA A 41 2.71 13.78 -3.32
C ALA A 41 1.88 13.37 -2.08
N GLY A 42 2.56 12.86 -1.05
CA GLY A 42 1.94 12.50 0.24
C GLY A 42 1.34 11.09 0.33
N THR A 43 0.92 10.46 -0.79
CA THR A 43 0.34 9.10 -0.74
C THR A 43 1.35 8.07 -0.20
N GLY A 44 2.62 8.24 -0.55
CA GLY A 44 3.71 7.44 -0.01
C GLY A 44 3.91 7.58 1.50
N ASP A 45 3.68 8.77 2.06
CA ASP A 45 3.80 9.01 3.51
C ASP A 45 2.66 8.33 4.26
N VAL A 46 1.45 8.36 3.69
CA VAL A 46 0.30 7.61 4.21
C VAL A 46 0.58 6.11 4.21
N LEU A 47 1.12 5.55 3.10
CA LEU A 47 1.51 4.15 3.05
C LEU A 47 2.51 3.78 4.16
N THR A 48 3.52 4.61 4.40
CA THR A 48 4.49 4.41 5.47
C THR A 48 3.81 4.40 6.85
N GLY A 49 2.88 5.31 7.09
CA GLY A 49 2.08 5.35 8.32
C GLY A 49 1.26 4.08 8.54
N ILE A 50 0.61 3.56 7.48
CA ILE A 50 -0.17 2.31 7.54
C ILE A 50 0.75 1.13 7.89
N ILE A 51 1.91 1.00 7.24
CA ILE A 51 2.89 -0.05 7.53
C ILE A 51 3.32 0.02 9.00
N ALA A 52 3.68 1.22 9.49
CA ALA A 52 4.10 1.42 10.87
C ALA A 52 2.98 1.05 11.87
N GLY A 53 1.73 1.42 11.59
CA GLY A 53 0.56 1.06 12.40
C GLY A 53 0.35 -0.46 12.50
N PHE A 54 0.52 -1.19 11.40
CA PHE A 54 0.43 -2.66 11.41
C PHE A 54 1.60 -3.34 12.11
N LEU A 55 2.83 -2.82 11.94
CA LEU A 55 3.99 -3.29 12.69
C LEU A 55 3.78 -3.10 14.20
N ARG A 56 3.21 -1.96 14.62
CA ARG A 56 2.89 -1.69 16.04
C ARG A 56 1.88 -2.70 16.61
N GLN A 57 0.96 -3.18 15.77
CA GLN A 57 0.01 -4.24 16.08
C GLN A 57 0.62 -5.65 16.07
N ARG A 58 1.95 -5.77 16.01
CA ARG A 58 2.72 -7.04 16.07
C ARG A 58 2.55 -7.94 14.84
N MET A 59 2.16 -7.36 13.69
CA MET A 59 2.23 -8.09 12.43
C MET A 59 3.69 -8.30 12.00
N SER A 60 3.99 -9.41 11.31
CA SER A 60 5.30 -9.58 10.70
C SER A 60 5.52 -8.53 9.60
N SER A 61 6.78 -8.14 9.36
CA SER A 61 7.10 -7.11 8.35
C SER A 61 6.54 -7.43 6.97
N LEU A 62 6.58 -8.71 6.58
CA LEU A 62 5.99 -9.18 5.34
C LEU A 62 4.46 -9.00 5.32
N LYS A 63 3.75 -9.44 6.37
CA LYS A 63 2.29 -9.30 6.45
C LYS A 63 1.86 -7.83 6.52
N ALA A 64 2.55 -7.03 7.33
CA ALA A 64 2.30 -5.59 7.46
C ALA A 64 2.47 -4.89 6.11
N SER A 65 3.55 -5.19 5.38
CA SER A 65 3.80 -4.59 4.06
C SER A 65 2.74 -5.00 3.03
N ASN A 66 2.41 -6.29 2.95
CA ASN A 66 1.39 -6.78 2.01
C ASN A 66 0.02 -6.16 2.28
N LEU A 67 -0.42 -6.18 3.54
CA LEU A 67 -1.72 -5.63 3.91
C LEU A 67 -1.76 -4.11 3.71
N ALA A 68 -0.71 -3.38 4.08
CA ALA A 68 -0.66 -1.94 3.93
C ALA A 68 -0.75 -1.50 2.46
N VAL A 69 0.04 -2.11 1.58
CA VAL A 69 0.01 -1.79 0.15
C VAL A 69 -1.35 -2.14 -0.45
N HIS A 70 -1.93 -3.28 -0.03
CA HIS A 70 -3.25 -3.68 -0.51
C HIS A 70 -4.34 -2.70 -0.09
N VAL A 71 -4.45 -2.37 1.19
CA VAL A 71 -5.44 -1.44 1.72
C VAL A 71 -5.26 -0.03 1.15
N HIS A 72 -4.01 0.43 1.02
CA HIS A 72 -3.67 1.69 0.38
C HIS A 72 -4.18 1.75 -1.07
N GLY A 73 -3.99 0.67 -1.84
CA GLY A 73 -4.52 0.52 -3.19
C GLY A 73 -6.04 0.53 -3.23
N LEU A 74 -6.67 -0.36 -2.45
CA LEU A 74 -8.13 -0.50 -2.37
C LEU A 74 -8.83 0.80 -2.01
N THR A 75 -8.24 1.60 -1.12
CA THR A 75 -8.80 2.90 -0.73
C THR A 75 -8.84 3.88 -1.90
N SER A 76 -7.80 3.91 -2.73
CA SER A 76 -7.83 4.72 -3.95
C SER A 76 -8.84 4.20 -4.97
N ASP A 77 -8.92 2.88 -5.17
CA ASP A 77 -9.85 2.27 -6.13
C ASP A 77 -11.31 2.54 -5.73
N TYR A 78 -11.62 2.41 -4.44
CA TYR A 78 -12.92 2.72 -3.87
C TYR A 78 -13.28 4.20 -4.08
N TRP A 79 -12.36 5.12 -3.73
CA TRP A 79 -12.63 6.54 -3.84
C TRP A 79 -12.89 6.94 -5.30
N ILE A 80 -12.09 6.43 -6.23
CA ILE A 80 -12.25 6.72 -7.67
C ILE A 80 -13.58 6.20 -8.19
N LYS A 81 -13.96 4.99 -7.79
CA LYS A 81 -15.26 4.41 -8.17
C LYS A 81 -16.43 5.26 -7.68
N ALA A 82 -16.30 5.91 -6.52
CA ALA A 82 -17.34 6.77 -5.95
C ALA A 82 -17.42 8.17 -6.58
N HIS A 83 -16.28 8.75 -7.02
CA HIS A 83 -16.22 10.14 -7.49
C HIS A 83 -16.05 10.29 -9.00
N ASN A 84 -15.62 9.23 -9.70
CA ASN A 84 -15.33 9.23 -11.13
C ASN A 84 -14.31 10.30 -11.58
N ASP A 85 -13.36 10.67 -10.70
CA ASP A 85 -12.31 11.66 -10.98
C ASP A 85 -10.95 11.29 -10.34
N PRO A 86 -10.13 10.44 -10.98
CA PRO A 86 -8.82 10.07 -10.44
C PRO A 86 -7.83 11.23 -10.35
N LEU A 87 -8.08 12.36 -11.04
CA LEU A 87 -7.18 13.50 -11.08
C LEU A 87 -7.34 14.44 -9.88
N SER A 88 -8.45 14.36 -9.13
CA SER A 88 -8.62 15.15 -7.89
C SER A 88 -8.22 14.41 -6.62
N PHE A 89 -8.02 13.10 -6.65
CA PHE A 89 -7.66 12.29 -5.47
C PHE A 89 -6.41 12.79 -4.73
N MET A 90 -6.50 13.06 -3.43
CA MET A 90 -5.39 13.56 -2.61
C MET A 90 -4.98 12.55 -1.53
N ALA A 91 -3.83 12.79 -0.90
CA ALA A 91 -3.41 11.99 0.25
C ALA A 91 -4.38 12.09 1.45
N SER A 92 -5.11 13.20 1.60
CA SER A 92 -6.16 13.35 2.61
C SER A 92 -7.36 12.45 2.35
N ASP A 93 -7.80 12.35 1.09
CA ASP A 93 -8.89 11.44 0.69
C ASP A 93 -8.57 9.98 1.02
N LEU A 94 -7.30 9.61 0.86
CA LEU A 94 -6.80 8.30 1.25
C LEU A 94 -6.92 8.06 2.76
N ILE A 95 -6.59 9.07 3.59
CA ILE A 95 -6.72 8.99 5.06
C ILE A 95 -8.20 8.87 5.46
N GLU A 96 -9.07 9.67 4.83
CA GLU A 96 -10.51 9.68 5.11
C GLU A 96 -11.20 8.37 4.71
N GLY A 97 -10.79 7.75 3.59
CA GLY A 97 -11.33 6.47 3.13
C GLY A 97 -10.79 5.24 3.86
N LEU A 98 -9.62 5.35 4.50
CA LEU A 98 -8.92 4.21 5.11
C LEU A 98 -9.77 3.44 6.15
N PRO A 99 -10.49 4.07 7.10
CA PRO A 99 -11.29 3.36 8.08
C PRO A 99 -12.36 2.46 7.46
N LYS A 100 -13.01 2.92 6.38
CA LYS A 100 -14.04 2.15 5.67
C LYS A 100 -13.46 0.88 5.08
N ILE A 101 -12.36 1.00 4.34
CA ILE A 101 -11.72 -0.17 3.71
C ILE A 101 -11.21 -1.15 4.77
N LEU A 102 -10.61 -0.65 5.86
CA LEU A 102 -10.18 -1.51 6.96
C LEU A 102 -11.33 -2.24 7.66
N TYR A 103 -12.55 -1.68 7.65
CA TYR A 103 -13.74 -2.36 8.15
C TYR A 103 -14.19 -3.44 7.17
N GLU A 104 -14.31 -3.10 5.88
CA GLU A 104 -14.77 -4.03 4.84
C GLU A 104 -13.89 -5.27 4.68
N ILE A 105 -12.57 -5.18 4.86
CA ILE A 105 -11.68 -6.35 4.72
C ILE A 105 -11.57 -7.24 5.97
N ARG A 106 -12.18 -6.82 7.10
CA ARG A 106 -12.23 -7.64 8.32
C ARG A 106 -13.42 -8.59 8.33
N GLU A 107 -14.47 -8.22 7.61
CA GLU A 107 -15.70 -9.00 7.40
C GLU A 107 -15.59 -9.86 6.14
#